data_AF-A0A0P7BIE4-F1
#
_entry.id   AF-A0A0P7BIE4-F1
#
_cell.length_a   1.000
_cell.length_b   1.000
_cell.length_c   1.000
_cell.angle_alpha   90.00
_cell.angle_beta   90.00
_cell.angle_gamma   90.00
#
_symmetry.space_group_name_H-M   'P 1'
#
loop_
_entity.id
_entity.type
_entity.pdbx_description
1 polymer ?
#
loop_
_entity_poly.entity_id
_entity_poly.type
_entity_poly.pdbx_seq_one_letter_code
_entity_poly.pdbx_strand_id
1 'polypeptide(L)'
;MNQQEQRQQIEQQLRRNWRQLRYRLLDQFGQVSTSDLDAATGINDLVARIADRTHHSERYVENRLRELVGIGAGQGIQSSERFGSESAGRDQPFGG
;
A
#
# COMPACT_ATOMS: atom_id res chain seq x y z
N MET A 1 9.84 -22.10 0.92
CA MET A 1 9.37 -21.04 1.83
C MET A 1 7.89 -21.25 2.07
N ASN A 2 7.49 -21.61 3.28
CA ASN A 2 6.09 -21.87 3.61
C ASN A 2 5.33 -20.53 3.74
N GLN A 3 4.08 -20.48 3.29
CA GLN A 3 3.22 -19.28 3.37
C GLN A 3 3.10 -18.74 4.81
N GLN A 4 3.24 -19.60 5.82
CA GLN A 4 3.25 -19.23 7.23
C GLN A 4 4.49 -18.42 7.63
N GLU A 5 5.68 -18.77 7.14
CA GLU A 5 6.92 -18.05 7.45
C GLU A 5 6.89 -16.63 6.86
N GLN A 6 6.32 -16.50 5.66
CA GLN A 6 6.18 -15.22 4.99
C GLN A 6 5.14 -14.32 5.68
N ARG A 7 4.02 -14.89 6.13
CA ARG A 7 3.01 -14.17 6.92
C ARG A 7 3.59 -13.63 8.22
N GLN A 8 4.41 -14.40 8.93
CA GLN A 8 5.06 -13.95 10.16
C GLN A 8 6.02 -12.78 9.92
N GLN A 9 6.80 -12.81 8.83
CA GLN A 9 7.68 -11.69 8.49
C GLN A 9 6.90 -10.43 8.10
N ILE A 10 5.82 -10.59 7.33
CA ILE A 10 4.92 -9.49 6.98
C ILE A 10 4.28 -8.94 8.26
N GLU A 11 3.83 -9.78 9.18
CA GLU A 11 3.18 -9.32 10.42
C GLU A 11 4.15 -8.53 11.29
N GLN A 12 5.40 -8.98 11.41
CA GLN A 12 6.43 -8.23 12.12
C GLN A 12 6.73 -6.88 11.47
N GLN A 13 6.85 -6.83 10.14
CA GLN A 13 7.05 -5.56 9.42
C GLN A 13 5.84 -4.64 9.52
N LEU A 14 4.63 -5.21 9.47
CA LEU A 14 3.37 -4.50 9.61
C LEU A 14 3.25 -3.89 11.01
N ARG A 15 3.57 -4.63 12.07
CA ARG A 15 3.59 -4.09 13.44
C ARG A 15 4.64 -2.99 13.61
N ARG A 16 5.85 -3.18 13.06
CA ARG A 16 6.93 -2.16 13.13
C ARG A 16 6.54 -0.86 12.42
N ASN A 17 5.93 -0.96 11.25
CA ASN A 17 5.53 0.20 10.44
C ASN A 17 4.04 0.55 10.60
N TRP A 18 3.36 0.01 11.62
CA TRP A 18 1.90 0.04 11.73
C TRP A 18 1.34 1.45 11.64
N ARG A 19 1.98 2.39 12.35
CA ARG A 19 1.57 3.79 12.36
C ARG A 19 1.57 4.41 10.96
N GLN A 20 2.57 4.12 10.12
CA GLN A 20 2.62 4.64 8.75
C GLN A 20 1.67 3.89 7.82
N LEU A 21 1.63 2.56 7.93
CA LEU A 21 0.74 1.71 7.15
C LEU A 21 -0.72 2.04 7.40
N ARG A 22 -1.10 2.32 8.65
CA ARG A 22 -2.44 2.72 9.05
C ARG A 22 -2.92 3.95 8.28
N TYR A 23 -2.11 5.00 8.16
CA TYR A 23 -2.48 6.18 7.37
C TYR A 23 -2.64 5.85 5.89
N ARG A 24 -1.74 5.04 5.31
CA ARG A 24 -1.86 4.62 3.90
C ARG A 24 -3.07 3.72 3.66
N LEU A 25 -3.43 2.88 4.63
CA LEU A 25 -4.62 2.04 4.56
C LEU A 25 -5.89 2.89 4.66
N LEU A 26 -5.94 3.87 5.56
CA LEU A 26 -7.06 4.81 5.65
C LEU A 26 -7.22 5.64 4.37
N ASP A 27 -6.12 6.04 3.74
CA ASP A 27 -6.12 6.76 2.47
C ASP A 27 -6.59 5.87 1.31
N GLN A 28 -6.03 4.67 1.18
CA GLN A 28 -6.36 3.72 0.12
C GLN A 28 -7.79 3.15 0.27
N PHE A 29 -8.22 2.94 1.51
CA PHE A 29 -9.49 2.32 1.88
C PHE A 29 -10.31 3.31 2.71
N GLY A 30 -10.64 4.48 2.19
CA GLY A 30 -11.35 5.55 2.91
C GLY A 30 -12.71 5.21 3.55
N GLN A 31 -13.23 4.00 3.32
CA GLN A 31 -14.42 3.46 3.99
C GLN A 31 -14.11 2.71 5.30
N VAL A 32 -12.85 2.33 5.55
CA VAL A 32 -12.45 1.67 6.79
C VAL A 32 -12.11 2.73 7.84
N SER A 33 -12.64 2.59 9.05
CA SER A 33 -12.31 3.51 10.12
C SER A 33 -11.03 3.11 10.84
N THR A 34 -10.39 4.10 11.44
CA THR A 34 -9.20 3.97 12.27
C THR A 34 -9.39 2.91 13.36
N SER A 35 -10.60 2.81 13.92
CA SER A 35 -11.01 1.81 14.92
C SER A 35 -11.12 0.40 14.36
N ASP A 36 -11.62 0.21 13.14
CA ASP A 36 -11.69 -1.11 12.50
C ASP A 36 -10.29 -1.69 12.23
N LEU A 37 -9.34 -0.83 11.85
CA LEU A 37 -7.93 -1.22 11.67
C LEU A 37 -7.27 -1.59 13.00
N ASP A 38 -7.53 -0.84 14.07
CA ASP A 38 -6.94 -1.07 15.40
C ASP A 38 -7.49 -2.34 16.07
N ALA A 39 -8.76 -2.67 15.82
CA ALA A 39 -9.39 -3.88 16.30
C ALA A 39 -8.80 -5.16 15.67
N ALA A 40 -8.08 -5.04 14.56
CA ALA A 40 -7.46 -6.18 13.90
C ALA A 40 -6.26 -6.71 14.70
N THR A 41 -6.35 -7.96 15.15
CA THR A 41 -5.30 -8.61 15.96
C THR A 41 -4.16 -9.21 15.13
N GLY A 42 -4.36 -9.36 13.82
CA GLY A 42 -3.38 -9.90 12.87
C GLY A 42 -3.79 -9.70 11.42
N ILE A 43 -2.98 -10.21 10.49
CA ILE A 43 -3.15 -9.96 9.05
C ILE A 43 -4.48 -10.50 8.50
N ASN A 44 -4.87 -11.73 8.87
CA ASN A 44 -6.13 -12.31 8.37
C ASN A 44 -7.35 -11.50 8.81
N ASP A 45 -7.37 -11.08 10.09
CA ASP A 45 -8.46 -10.28 10.65
C ASP A 45 -8.50 -8.89 10.00
N LEU A 46 -7.34 -8.28 9.77
CA LEU A 46 -7.22 -7.02 9.07
C LEU A 46 -7.76 -7.10 7.63
N VAL A 47 -7.39 -8.14 6.90
CA VAL A 47 -7.84 -8.38 5.52
C VAL A 47 -9.36 -8.57 5.49
N ALA A 48 -9.91 -9.41 6.35
CA ALA A 48 -11.34 -9.69 6.42
C ALA A 48 -12.15 -8.42 6.76
N ARG A 49 -11.70 -7.62 7.73
CA ARG A 49 -12.37 -6.37 8.10
C ARG A 49 -12.34 -5.33 6.99
N ILE A 50 -11.20 -5.12 6.35
CA ILE A 50 -11.10 -4.17 5.25
C ILE A 50 -11.99 -4.65 4.09
N ALA A 51 -11.94 -5.94 3.74
CA ALA A 51 -12.78 -6.54 2.70
C ALA A 51 -14.27 -6.32 2.97
N ASP A 52 -14.72 -6.59 4.20
CA ASP A 52 -16.09 -6.38 4.65
C ASP A 52 -16.52 -4.90 4.56
N ARG A 53 -15.71 -3.98 5.10
CA ARG A 53 -16.04 -2.54 5.12
C ARG A 53 -16.01 -1.88 3.75
N THR A 54 -15.07 -2.27 2.90
CA THR A 54 -14.82 -1.67 1.58
C THR A 54 -15.53 -2.41 0.45
N HIS A 55 -16.18 -3.54 0.76
CA HIS A 55 -16.79 -4.44 -0.22
C HIS A 55 -15.79 -4.95 -1.28
N HIS A 56 -14.50 -5.02 -0.93
CA HIS A 56 -13.46 -5.62 -1.76
C HIS A 56 -13.27 -7.09 -1.43
N SER A 57 -12.69 -7.86 -2.36
CA SER A 57 -12.32 -9.24 -2.08
C SER A 57 -11.10 -9.33 -1.17
N GLU A 58 -11.10 -10.28 -0.24
CA GLU A 58 -9.98 -10.54 0.68
C GLU A 58 -8.65 -10.72 -0.07
N ARG A 59 -8.66 -11.38 -1.23
CA ARG A 59 -7.48 -11.56 -2.09
C ARG A 59 -6.90 -10.23 -2.58
N TYR A 60 -7.75 -9.28 -2.94
CA TYR A 60 -7.31 -7.95 -3.39
C TYR A 60 -6.67 -7.18 -2.22
N VAL A 61 -7.32 -7.20 -1.06
CA VAL A 61 -6.82 -6.56 0.15
C VAL A 61 -5.50 -7.18 0.62
N GLU A 62 -5.39 -8.52 0.60
CA GLU A 62 -4.16 -9.24 0.96
C GLU A 62 -3.00 -8.84 0.04
N ASN A 63 -3.23 -8.80 -1.28
CA ASN A 63 -2.21 -8.33 -2.23
C ASN A 63 -1.79 -6.90 -1.91
N ARG A 64 -2.76 -5.99 -1.69
CA ARG A 64 -2.47 -4.58 -1.41
C ARG A 64 -1.71 -4.40 -0.11
N LEU A 65 -2.07 -5.14 0.93
CA LEU A 65 -1.36 -5.15 2.21
C LEU A 65 0.08 -5.61 2.03
N ARG A 66 0.31 -6.61 1.19
CA ARG A 66 1.65 -7.12 0.85
C ARG A 66 2.50 -6.08 0.13
N GLU A 67 1.92 -5.35 -0.82
CA GLU A 67 2.57 -4.23 -1.51
C GLU A 67 2.92 -3.11 -0.52
N LEU A 68 2.01 -2.80 0.40
CA LEU A 68 2.20 -1.77 1.43
C LEU A 68 3.24 -2.19 2.48
N VAL A 69 3.31 -3.45 2.90
CA VAL A 69 4.34 -3.91 3.83
C VAL A 69 5.70 -4.07 3.12
N GLY A 70 5.68 -4.44 1.84
CA GLY A 70 6.84 -4.51 0.95
C GLY A 70 7.34 -3.16 0.44
N ILE A 71 7.13 -2.05 1.17
CA ILE A 71 7.75 -0.74 0.90
C ILE A 71 9.28 -0.93 0.98
N GLY A 72 9.84 -1.21 -0.18
CA GLY A 72 11.15 -1.81 -0.41
C GLY A 72 11.25 -2.58 -1.74
N ALA A 73 10.14 -2.81 -2.45
CA ALA A 73 10.14 -3.28 -3.84
C ALA A 73 9.22 -2.40 -4.73
N GLY A 74 9.62 -1.13 -4.93
CA GLY A 74 9.57 -0.53 -6.27
C GLY A 74 8.25 -0.10 -6.92
N GLN A 75 7.09 0.04 -6.23
CA GLN A 75 5.89 0.51 -6.94
C GLN A 75 4.85 1.22 -6.06
N GLY A 76 5.26 2.34 -5.46
CA GLY A 76 4.37 3.42 -5.06
C GLY A 76 4.42 4.62 -6.03
N ILE A 77 5.15 4.47 -7.15
CA ILE A 77 5.23 5.43 -8.26
C ILE A 77 4.99 4.63 -9.54
N GLN A 78 3.74 4.25 -9.80
CA GLN A 78 3.30 3.98 -11.16
C GLN A 78 1.83 4.42 -11.31
N SER A 79 1.60 5.66 -10.91
CA SER A 79 0.51 6.50 -11.39
C SER A 79 0.85 7.97 -11.11
N SER A 80 2.12 8.33 -11.34
CA SER A 80 2.59 9.72 -11.48
C SER A 80 2.88 10.03 -12.96
N GLU A 81 2.24 9.32 -13.89
CA GLU A 81 2.20 9.71 -15.32
C GLU A 81 1.13 10.77 -15.61
N ARG A 82 0.48 11.32 -14.57
CA ARG A 82 -0.58 12.32 -14.74
C ARG A 82 -0.66 13.28 -13.56
N PHE A 83 0.41 14.03 -13.30
CA PHE A 83 0.35 15.43 -12.85
C PHE A 83 1.79 15.93 -12.59
N GLY A 84 2.35 16.73 -13.50
CA GLY A 84 3.69 17.29 -13.32
C GLY A 84 4.28 17.85 -14.61
N SER A 85 3.90 19.09 -14.91
CA SER A 85 4.29 19.93 -16.04
C SER A 85 5.80 20.12 -16.19
N GLU A 86 6.21 20.28 -17.45
CA GLU A 86 7.20 21.26 -17.95
C GLU A 86 8.59 21.38 -17.30
N SER A 87 9.59 21.31 -18.21
CA SER A 87 10.89 22.00 -18.16
C SER A 87 12.06 21.27 -17.51
N ALA A 88 12.87 20.57 -18.33
CA ALA A 88 14.33 20.64 -18.24
C ALA A 88 15.02 19.96 -19.45
N GLY A 89 15.57 20.78 -20.35
CA GLY A 89 16.80 20.47 -21.07
C GLY A 89 16.63 19.87 -22.47
N ARG A 90 16.87 20.68 -23.50
CA ARG A 90 18.16 20.69 -24.21
C ARG A 90 18.08 21.61 -25.43
N ASP A 91 18.67 22.78 -25.23
CA ASP A 91 19.38 23.57 -26.24
C ASP A 91 19.86 22.71 -27.43
N GLN A 92 19.23 22.95 -28.58
CA GLN A 92 19.70 22.50 -29.89
C GLN A 92 20.03 23.77 -30.68
N PRO A 93 21.30 24.05 -31.01
CA PRO A 93 21.61 25.10 -31.98
C PRO A 93 21.40 24.52 -33.38
N PHE A 94 20.27 24.84 -34.00
CA PHE A 94 20.10 24.71 -35.45
C PHE A 94 20.01 26.12 -36.05
N GLY A 95 20.96 26.41 -36.94
CA GLY A 95 21.08 27.68 -37.63
C GLY A 95 19.99 27.96 -38.65
N GLY A 96 19.90 29.24 -39.01
CA GLY A 96 19.09 29.83 -40.06
C GLY A 96 19.33 31.33 -40.10
#